data_AF-A0A356L5B8-F1
#
_entry.id   AF-A0A356L5B8-F1
#
_cell.length_a   1.000
_cell.length_b   1.000
_cell.length_c   1.000
_cell.angle_alpha   90.00
_cell.angle_beta   90.00
_cell.angle_gamma   90.00
#
_symmetry.space_group_name_H-M   'P 1'
#
loop_
_entity.id
_entity.type
_entity.pdbx_description
1 polymer ?
#
loop_
_entity_poly.entity_id
_entity_poly.type
_entity_poly.pdbx_seq_one_letter_code
_entity_poly.pdbx_strand_id
1 'polypeptide(L)'
;FYIAKIYGAPGDGDDFTKTVSDEHSFGCNINIHETENEDGTSLYEHSISGKVLVSEEFSGAFYYNEVYETPEGLIYMTSGDLGTSIGSNGIKVTKTLSSTLEFEGETRTNVCEIAVECVDPLQQAIIREMNAKNQLLFSTVINEDAIPENIALNSETAYVIVEEYYLDEQGGQKIIRTIMDYIPEQELKYGYIVFDAHGIATSEFVRMNKSA
;
A
#
# COMPACT_ATOMS: atom_id res chain seq x y z
N PHE A 1 -3.26 -4.34 -18.58
CA PHE A 1 -3.32 -3.73 -17.24
C PHE A 1 -3.92 -4.75 -16.28
N TYR A 2 -3.61 -4.75 -14.98
CA TYR A 2 -4.17 -5.73 -14.05
C TYR A 2 -5.05 -5.03 -13.03
N ILE A 3 -6.23 -5.58 -12.76
CA ILE A 3 -7.16 -5.08 -11.73
C ILE A 3 -7.35 -6.20 -10.71
N ALA A 4 -6.93 -5.97 -9.47
CA ALA A 4 -7.24 -6.87 -8.37
C ALA A 4 -8.66 -6.59 -7.87
N LYS A 5 -9.48 -7.65 -7.73
CA LYS A 5 -10.80 -7.56 -7.09
C LYS A 5 -10.80 -8.43 -5.85
N ILE A 6 -11.17 -7.85 -4.71
CA ILE A 6 -11.17 -8.52 -3.41
C ILE A 6 -12.60 -8.98 -3.13
N TYR A 7 -12.77 -10.22 -2.66
CA TYR A 7 -14.07 -10.74 -2.25
C TYR A 7 -14.03 -11.09 -0.76
N GLY A 8 -15.11 -10.79 -0.05
CA GLY A 8 -15.33 -11.25 1.32
C GLY A 8 -15.44 -12.78 1.39
N ALA A 9 -15.44 -13.33 2.60
CA ALA A 9 -15.62 -14.76 2.82
C ALA A 9 -16.89 -15.30 2.13
N PRO A 10 -16.86 -16.55 1.61
CA PRO A 10 -18.03 -17.16 0.99
C PRO A 10 -19.16 -17.30 2.02
N GLY A 11 -20.15 -16.40 1.97
CA GLY A 11 -21.28 -16.34 2.90
C GLY A 11 -21.76 -14.92 3.21
N ASP A 12 -20.87 -13.92 3.11
CA ASP A 12 -21.26 -12.51 3.18
C ASP A 12 -21.65 -12.05 1.77
N GLY A 13 -22.93 -11.76 1.56
CA GLY A 13 -23.53 -11.42 0.26
C GLY A 13 -23.11 -10.06 -0.32
N ASP A 14 -22.03 -9.46 0.18
CA ASP A 14 -21.56 -8.13 -0.21
C ASP A 14 -20.28 -8.25 -1.06
N ASP A 15 -20.48 -8.28 -2.38
CA ASP A 15 -19.40 -8.04 -3.34
C ASP A 15 -18.99 -6.55 -3.27
N PHE A 16 -17.82 -6.23 -2.75
CA PHE A 16 -17.26 -4.88 -2.84
C PHE A 16 -16.11 -4.82 -3.85
N THR A 17 -16.06 -3.74 -4.64
CA THR A 17 -14.92 -3.43 -5.51
C THR A 17 -14.24 -2.20 -4.93
N LYS A 18 -13.05 -2.37 -4.34
CA LYS A 18 -12.24 -1.27 -3.80
C LYS A 18 -11.00 -1.10 -4.67
N THR A 19 -10.94 -0.01 -5.42
CA THR A 19 -9.70 0.43 -6.06
C THR A 19 -8.92 1.22 -5.03
N VAL A 20 -7.94 0.59 -4.40
CA VAL A 20 -7.02 1.25 -3.48
C VAL A 20 -5.81 1.69 -4.31
N SER A 21 -5.53 2.99 -4.36
CA SER A 21 -4.38 3.57 -5.06
C SER A 21 -3.61 4.52 -4.13
N ASP A 22 -3.45 4.13 -2.86
CA ASP A 22 -2.61 4.85 -1.92
C ASP A 22 -1.24 4.15 -1.81
N GLU A 23 -0.15 4.92 -1.75
CA GLU A 23 1.22 4.36 -1.71
C GLU A 23 1.48 3.49 -0.47
N HIS A 24 0.63 3.60 0.57
CA HIS A 24 0.84 2.98 1.88
C HIS A 24 0.02 1.71 2.12
N SER A 25 -1.19 1.58 1.55
CA SER A 25 -2.05 0.38 1.70
C SER A 25 -2.18 -0.41 0.40
N PHE A 26 -1.87 0.22 -0.73
CA PHE A 26 -1.62 -0.42 -2.02
C PHE A 26 -0.38 0.17 -2.71
N GLY A 27 0.80 -0.09 -2.14
CA GLY A 27 2.06 0.35 -2.74
C GLY A 27 2.29 -0.34 -4.07
N CYS A 28 2.01 0.34 -5.19
CA CYS A 28 2.25 -0.17 -6.53
C CYS A 28 3.56 0.38 -7.12
N ASN A 29 4.44 -0.50 -7.59
CA ASN A 29 5.63 -0.13 -8.36
C ASN A 29 5.41 -0.52 -9.81
N ILE A 30 5.64 0.42 -10.72
CA ILE A 30 5.57 0.19 -12.17
C ILE A 30 6.99 0.34 -12.71
N ASN A 31 7.52 -0.70 -13.36
CA ASN A 31 8.78 -0.62 -14.11
C ASN A 31 8.52 -0.94 -15.58
N ILE A 32 9.12 -0.14 -16.45
CA ILE A 32 9.09 -0.33 -17.90
C ILE A 32 10.54 -0.42 -18.35
N HIS A 33 10.87 -1.50 -19.06
CA HIS A 33 12.20 -1.74 -19.63
C HIS A 33 12.06 -2.04 -21.12
N GLU A 34 12.88 -1.39 -21.93
CA GLU A 34 12.90 -1.53 -23.39
C GLU A 34 14.31 -1.87 -23.84
N THR A 35 14.44 -2.86 -24.72
CA THR A 35 15.71 -3.27 -25.33
C THR A 35 15.51 -3.40 -26.83
N GLU A 36 16.25 -2.64 -27.62
CA GLU A 36 16.38 -2.85 -29.06
C GLU A 36 17.59 -3.75 -29.35
N ASN A 37 17.38 -4.78 -30.15
CA ASN A 37 18.43 -5.70 -30.60
C ASN A 37 19.03 -5.22 -31.93
N GLU A 38 20.28 -5.61 -32.21
CA GLU A 38 20.99 -5.25 -33.45
C GLU A 38 20.31 -5.77 -34.72
N ASP A 39 19.45 -6.79 -34.62
CA ASP A 39 18.69 -7.35 -35.73
C ASP A 39 17.38 -6.58 -36.03
N GLY A 40 17.14 -5.48 -35.32
CA GLY A 40 15.95 -4.64 -35.45
C GLY A 40 14.73 -5.15 -34.69
N THR A 41 14.86 -6.23 -33.91
CA THR A 41 13.79 -6.68 -33.00
C THR A 41 13.81 -5.84 -31.71
N SER A 42 12.63 -5.67 -31.11
CA SER A 42 12.47 -4.90 -29.86
C SER A 42 11.80 -5.74 -28.78
N LEU A 43 12.33 -5.67 -27.57
CA LEU A 43 11.85 -6.33 -26.36
C LEU A 43 11.32 -5.26 -25.40
N TYR A 44 10.06 -5.40 -25.01
CA TYR A 44 9.42 -4.56 -24.01
C TYR A 44 9.03 -5.41 -22.81
N GLU A 45 9.56 -5.06 -21.64
CA GLU A 45 9.17 -5.67 -20.37
C GLU A 45 8.44 -4.63 -19.51
N HIS A 46 7.17 -4.89 -19.22
CA HIS A 46 6.39 -4.12 -18.28
C HIS A 46 6.21 -4.94 -17.01
N SER A 47 6.66 -4.45 -15.87
CA SER A 47 6.37 -5.06 -14.58
C SER A 47 5.56 -4.14 -13.69
N ILE A 48 4.52 -4.68 -13.06
CA ILE A 48 3.74 -4.00 -12.03
C ILE A 48 3.80 -4.86 -10.79
N SER A 49 4.33 -4.35 -9.68
CA SER A 49 4.23 -5.01 -8.38
C SER A 49 3.32 -4.22 -7.44
N GLY A 50 2.55 -4.89 -6.58
CA GLY A 50 1.64 -4.27 -5.62
C GLY A 50 1.63 -5.02 -4.29
N LYS A 51 1.36 -4.33 -3.19
CA LYS A 51 1.13 -4.97 -1.88
C LYS A 51 -0.22 -4.57 -1.30
N VAL A 52 -1.05 -5.54 -0.93
CA VAL A 52 -2.27 -5.34 -0.10
C VAL A 52 -1.93 -5.69 1.34
N LEU A 53 -2.28 -4.82 2.29
CA LEU A 53 -2.17 -5.10 3.72
C LEU A 53 -3.53 -5.53 4.27
N VAL A 54 -3.55 -6.59 5.08
CA VAL A 54 -4.74 -7.10 5.77
C VAL A 54 -4.49 -7.28 7.26
N SER A 55 -5.54 -7.24 8.06
CA SER A 55 -5.48 -7.57 9.49
C SER A 55 -5.52 -9.09 9.70
N GLU A 56 -5.15 -9.54 10.89
CA GLU A 56 -5.22 -10.96 11.27
C GLU A 56 -6.64 -11.52 11.29
N GLU A 57 -7.63 -10.63 11.47
CA GLU A 57 -9.05 -10.97 11.46
C GLU A 57 -9.61 -11.12 10.04
N PHE A 58 -8.84 -10.73 9.00
CA PHE A 58 -9.27 -10.88 7.62
C PHE A 58 -9.52 -12.36 7.29
N SER A 59 -10.72 -12.64 6.83
CA SER A 59 -11.09 -13.92 6.24
C SER A 59 -11.70 -13.67 4.86
N GLY A 60 -11.03 -14.11 3.82
CA GLY A 60 -11.48 -13.84 2.47
C GLY A 60 -10.58 -14.41 1.39
N ALA A 61 -11.00 -14.16 0.16
CA ALA A 61 -10.32 -14.62 -1.03
C ALA A 61 -9.99 -13.45 -1.95
N PHE A 62 -8.74 -13.42 -2.39
CA PHE A 62 -8.28 -12.49 -3.41
C PHE A 62 -8.39 -13.16 -4.77
N TYR A 63 -8.99 -12.45 -5.73
CA TYR A 63 -9.09 -12.90 -7.12
C TYR A 63 -8.34 -11.93 -8.01
N TYR A 64 -7.49 -12.47 -8.88
CA TYR A 64 -6.70 -11.68 -9.81
C TYR A 64 -7.30 -11.81 -11.20
N ASN A 65 -8.04 -10.79 -11.63
CA ASN A 65 -8.65 -10.79 -12.95
C ASN A 65 -7.69 -10.15 -13.96
N GLU A 66 -7.45 -10.85 -15.07
CA GLU A 66 -6.67 -10.29 -16.16
C GLU A 66 -7.55 -9.30 -16.94
N VAL A 67 -7.00 -8.12 -17.19
CA VAL A 67 -7.69 -7.08 -17.95
C VAL A 67 -6.91 -6.80 -19.22
N TYR A 68 -7.63 -6.90 -20.32
CA TYR A 68 -7.12 -6.76 -21.66
C TYR A 68 -7.69 -5.51 -22.30
N GLU A 69 -6.92 -4.87 -23.16
CA GLU A 69 -7.33 -3.74 -23.97
C GLU A 69 -7.09 -4.09 -25.44
N THR A 70 -8.11 -3.96 -26.29
CA THR A 70 -7.96 -4.16 -27.73
C THR A 70 -7.26 -2.95 -28.37
N PRO A 71 -6.72 -3.06 -29.60
CA PRO A 71 -6.16 -1.92 -30.33
C PRO A 71 -7.15 -0.76 -30.53
N GLU A 72 -8.45 -1.05 -30.53
CA GLU A 72 -9.53 -0.06 -30.63
C GLU A 72 -9.90 0.58 -29.27
N GLY A 73 -9.19 0.25 -28.19
CA GLY A 73 -9.40 0.77 -26.84
C GLY A 73 -10.53 0.09 -26.08
N LEU A 74 -11.02 -1.08 -26.51
CA LEU A 74 -12.03 -1.83 -25.79
C LEU A 74 -11.39 -2.61 -24.64
N ILE A 75 -11.86 -2.37 -23.41
CA ILE A 75 -11.38 -3.06 -22.22
C ILE A 75 -12.29 -4.26 -21.92
N TYR A 76 -11.71 -5.45 -21.77
CA TYR A 76 -12.41 -6.64 -21.33
C TYR A 76 -11.65 -7.37 -20.22
N MET A 77 -12.39 -8.07 -19.37
CA MET A 77 -11.86 -8.76 -18.20
C MET A 77 -12.23 -10.23 -18.28
N THR A 78 -11.26 -11.11 -18.08
CA THR A 78 -11.53 -12.53 -17.85
C THR A 78 -11.68 -12.74 -16.35
N SER A 79 -12.63 -13.60 -15.95
CA SER A 79 -12.74 -14.02 -14.56
C SER A 79 -11.45 -14.74 -14.17
N GLY A 80 -10.73 -14.16 -13.23
CA GLY A 80 -9.49 -14.68 -12.71
C GLY A 80 -9.69 -15.96 -11.90
N ASP A 81 -8.66 -16.82 -11.91
CA ASP A 81 -8.56 -17.91 -10.96
C ASP A 81 -8.40 -17.38 -9.53
N LEU A 82 -8.81 -18.20 -8.54
CA LEU A 82 -8.54 -17.92 -7.12
C LEU A 82 -7.06 -17.54 -6.97
N GLY A 83 -6.85 -16.34 -6.48
CA GLY A 83 -5.54 -15.74 -6.34
C GLY A 83 -4.81 -16.24 -5.12
N THR A 84 -5.43 -16.01 -3.97
CA THR A 84 -5.01 -16.56 -2.70
C THR A 84 -6.19 -16.54 -1.74
N SER A 85 -6.27 -17.54 -0.86
CA SER A 85 -7.15 -17.52 0.31
C SER A 85 -6.27 -17.30 1.53
N ILE A 86 -6.56 -16.25 2.29
CA ILE A 86 -5.88 -16.01 3.56
C ILE A 86 -6.84 -16.43 4.67
N GLY A 87 -6.41 -17.40 5.46
CA GLY A 87 -7.01 -17.69 6.76
C GLY A 87 -6.26 -16.95 7.85
N SER A 88 -6.86 -16.85 9.04
CA SER A 88 -6.24 -16.30 10.25
C SER A 88 -4.90 -16.99 10.50
N ASN A 89 -3.79 -16.34 10.15
CA ASN A 89 -2.39 -16.59 10.52
C ASN A 89 -1.51 -15.82 9.53
N GLY A 90 -0.62 -14.95 10.02
CA GLY A 90 0.11 -13.94 9.26
C GLY A 90 0.98 -14.40 8.08
N ILE A 91 0.35 -14.83 6.98
CA ILE A 91 1.03 -15.33 5.79
C ILE A 91 1.16 -14.19 4.77
N LYS A 92 2.39 -13.88 4.38
CA LYS A 92 2.66 -13.15 3.14
C LYS A 92 2.47 -14.10 1.96
N VAL A 93 1.50 -13.84 1.09
CA VAL A 93 1.30 -14.58 -0.15
C VAL A 93 1.63 -13.67 -1.32
N THR A 94 2.58 -14.08 -2.17
CA THR A 94 2.89 -13.39 -3.42
C THR A 94 2.43 -14.24 -4.60
N LYS A 95 1.69 -13.65 -5.53
CA LYS A 95 1.36 -14.26 -6.83
C LYS A 95 1.99 -13.43 -7.94
N THR A 96 2.69 -14.10 -8.84
CA THR A 96 3.24 -13.50 -10.06
C THR A 96 2.48 -14.04 -11.26
N LEU A 97 1.96 -13.14 -12.10
CA LEU A 97 1.34 -13.42 -13.39
C LEU A 97 2.28 -12.89 -14.47
N SER A 98 2.50 -13.65 -15.53
CA SER A 98 3.25 -13.18 -16.69
C SER A 98 2.59 -13.57 -18.00
N SER A 99 2.65 -12.67 -18.97
CA SER A 99 2.16 -12.90 -20.32
C SER A 99 3.16 -12.35 -21.33
N THR A 100 3.49 -13.14 -22.34
CA THR A 100 4.36 -12.72 -23.45
C THR A 100 3.57 -12.73 -24.75
N LEU A 101 3.65 -11.65 -25.51
CA LEU A 101 3.02 -11.47 -26.81
C LEU A 101 4.11 -11.17 -27.84
N GLU A 102 4.05 -11.83 -28.99
CA GLU A 102 4.93 -11.58 -30.12
C GLU A 102 4.10 -11.05 -31.29
N PHE A 103 4.46 -9.89 -31.84
CA PHE A 103 3.80 -9.29 -32.99
C PHE A 103 4.79 -8.47 -33.82
N GLU A 104 4.84 -8.69 -35.14
CA GLU A 104 5.62 -7.89 -36.11
C GLU A 104 7.11 -7.63 -35.75
N GLY A 105 7.79 -8.58 -35.09
CA GLY A 105 9.21 -8.44 -34.70
C GLY A 105 9.41 -7.76 -33.34
N GLU A 106 8.32 -7.50 -32.63
CA GLU A 106 8.27 -7.00 -31.27
C GLU A 106 7.84 -8.11 -30.30
N THR A 107 8.56 -8.25 -29.19
CA THR A 107 8.19 -9.12 -28.08
C THR A 107 7.83 -8.27 -26.87
N ARG A 108 6.58 -8.36 -26.41
CA ARG A 108 6.09 -7.69 -25.20
C ARG A 108 5.86 -8.71 -24.08
N THR A 109 6.60 -8.57 -22.99
CA THR A 109 6.39 -9.33 -21.76
C THR A 109 5.78 -8.42 -20.71
N ASN A 110 4.62 -8.80 -20.17
CA ASN A 110 4.02 -8.15 -19.03
C ASN A 110 4.15 -9.08 -17.82
N VAL A 111 4.60 -8.55 -16.69
CA VAL A 111 4.73 -9.24 -15.40
C VAL A 111 3.92 -8.46 -14.37
N CYS A 112 3.09 -9.14 -13.62
CA CYS A 112 2.38 -8.56 -12.49
C CYS A 112 2.66 -9.37 -11.23
N GLU A 113 3.12 -8.71 -10.19
CA GLU A 113 3.33 -9.32 -8.88
C GLU A 113 2.38 -8.66 -7.88
N ILE A 114 1.57 -9.45 -7.17
CA ILE A 114 0.77 -8.92 -6.07
C ILE A 114 1.10 -9.73 -4.82
N ALA A 115 1.53 -9.02 -3.79
CA ALA A 115 1.72 -9.54 -2.45
C ALA A 115 0.51 -9.16 -1.59
N VAL A 116 0.02 -10.11 -0.80
CA VAL A 116 -0.89 -9.83 0.30
C VAL A 116 -0.14 -10.14 1.59
N GLU A 117 -0.14 -9.20 2.52
CA GLU A 117 0.62 -9.29 3.76
C GLU A 117 -0.29 -8.99 4.94
N CYS A 118 -0.31 -9.90 5.91
CA CYS A 118 -0.96 -9.66 7.18
C CYS A 118 -0.06 -8.78 8.04
N VAL A 119 -0.60 -7.71 8.63
CA VAL A 119 0.16 -6.81 9.49
C VAL A 119 -0.59 -6.52 10.78
N ASP A 120 0.20 -6.35 11.86
CA ASP A 120 -0.29 -5.99 13.18
C ASP A 120 -1.11 -4.68 13.12
N PRO A 121 -2.27 -4.58 13.79
CA PRO A 121 -3.04 -3.35 13.84
C PRO A 121 -2.31 -2.26 14.62
N LEU A 122 -2.27 -1.05 14.03
CA LEU A 122 -1.72 0.14 14.68
C LEU A 122 -2.69 0.61 15.78
N GLN A 123 -2.26 0.51 17.04
CA GLN A 123 -3.07 0.93 18.18
C GLN A 123 -3.08 2.45 18.34
N GLN A 124 -1.91 3.06 18.17
CA GLN A 124 -1.75 4.50 18.24
C GLN A 124 -0.42 4.90 17.59
N ALA A 125 -0.37 6.15 17.13
CA ALA A 125 0.86 6.84 16.77
C ALA A 125 1.08 8.03 17.71
N ILE A 126 2.32 8.28 18.09
CA ILE A 126 2.71 9.48 18.85
C ILE A 126 3.68 10.30 18.00
N ILE A 127 3.25 11.49 17.62
CA ILE A 127 4.10 12.48 16.93
C ILE A 127 4.80 13.31 18.00
N ARG A 128 6.13 13.21 18.06
CA ARG A 128 6.98 13.97 18.98
C ARG A 128 7.73 15.06 18.23
N GLU A 129 7.50 16.30 18.61
CA GLU A 129 8.18 17.45 18.06
C GLU A 129 9.49 17.71 18.80
N MET A 130 10.60 17.70 18.08
CA MET A 130 11.94 17.83 18.64
C MET A 130 12.59 19.12 18.14
N ASN A 131 13.20 19.88 19.05
CA ASN A 131 13.99 21.05 18.66
C ASN A 131 15.40 20.66 18.19
N ALA A 132 16.16 21.63 17.68
CA ALA A 132 17.53 21.42 17.17
C ALA A 132 18.54 20.95 18.25
N LYS A 133 18.16 20.96 19.53
CA LYS A 133 18.95 20.46 20.66
C LYS A 133 18.46 19.08 21.14
N ASN A 134 17.62 18.39 20.37
CA ASN A 134 17.01 17.11 20.70
C ASN A 134 16.14 17.14 21.97
N GLN A 135 15.50 18.27 22.25
CA GLN A 135 14.57 18.42 23.35
C GLN A 135 13.14 18.33 22.82
N LEU A 136 12.30 17.60 23.54
CA LEU A 136 10.88 17.49 23.24
C LEU A 136 10.19 18.85 23.45
N LEU A 137 9.49 19.34 22.43
CA LEU A 137 8.65 20.53 22.48
C LEU A 137 7.20 20.14 22.81
N PHE A 138 6.62 19.25 21.99
CA PHE A 138 5.23 18.82 22.07
C PHE A 138 5.09 17.34 21.68
N SER A 139 3.99 16.71 22.12
CA SER A 139 3.58 15.38 21.67
C SER A 139 2.10 15.37 21.34
N THR A 140 1.76 14.78 20.21
CA THR A 140 0.39 14.56 19.77
C THR A 140 0.15 13.06 19.65
N VAL A 141 -0.89 12.57 20.31
CA VAL A 141 -1.33 11.16 20.23
C VAL A 141 -2.42 11.08 19.17
N ILE A 142 -2.30 10.10 18.27
CA ILE A 142 -3.23 9.79 17.20
C ILE A 142 -3.70 8.35 17.40
N ASN A 143 -5.01 8.14 17.29
CA ASN A 143 -5.63 6.82 17.30
C ASN A 143 -6.66 6.74 16.16
N GLU A 144 -7.12 5.53 15.88
CA GLU A 144 -8.06 5.24 14.79
C GLU A 144 -9.38 6.01 14.90
N ASP A 145 -9.87 6.26 16.11
CA ASP A 145 -11.13 6.98 16.35
C ASP A 145 -11.01 8.50 16.13
N ALA A 146 -9.79 9.04 16.09
CA ALA A 146 -9.53 10.47 16.08
C ALA A 146 -8.23 10.81 15.33
N ILE A 147 -8.22 10.58 14.02
CA ILE A 147 -7.12 10.95 13.14
C ILE A 147 -7.29 12.42 12.71
N PRO A 148 -6.38 13.34 13.08
CA PRO A 148 -6.48 14.73 12.69
C PRO A 148 -6.04 14.92 11.23
N GLU A 149 -6.76 15.75 10.46
CA GLU A 149 -6.32 16.11 9.11
C GLU A 149 -4.97 16.86 9.10
N ASN A 150 -4.70 17.64 10.16
CA ASN A 150 -3.51 18.47 10.27
C ASN A 150 -3.03 18.65 11.72
N ILE A 151 -1.72 18.64 11.89
CA ILE A 151 -1.00 19.01 13.12
C ILE A 151 -0.19 20.27 12.84
N ALA A 152 -0.46 21.32 13.61
CA ALA A 152 0.32 22.55 13.58
C ALA A 152 1.57 22.38 14.45
N LEU A 153 2.71 22.17 13.82
CA LEU A 153 4.00 22.04 14.50
C LEU A 153 4.43 23.38 15.08
N ASN A 154 5.11 23.35 16.22
CA ASN A 154 5.79 24.49 16.79
C ASN A 154 6.84 25.07 15.84
N SER A 155 7.00 26.40 15.82
CA SER A 155 7.97 27.08 14.95
C SER A 155 9.43 26.68 15.23
N GLU A 156 9.74 26.29 16.47
CA GLU A 156 11.07 25.79 16.89
C GLU A 156 11.31 24.31 16.57
N THR A 157 10.31 23.59 16.04
CA THR A 157 10.45 22.17 15.68
C THR A 157 11.49 22.00 14.57
N ALA A 158 12.53 21.21 14.82
CA ALA A 158 13.58 20.90 13.88
C ALA A 158 13.28 19.61 13.10
N TYR A 159 12.77 18.60 13.79
CA TYR A 159 12.34 17.33 13.22
C TYR A 159 11.26 16.72 14.10
N VAL A 160 10.58 15.69 13.58
CA VAL A 160 9.60 14.90 14.35
C VAL A 160 10.05 13.46 14.46
N ILE A 161 9.72 12.84 15.59
CA ILE A 161 9.80 11.40 15.77
C ILE A 161 8.36 10.88 15.80
N VAL A 162 8.03 9.98 14.89
CA VAL A 162 6.78 9.23 14.92
C VAL A 162 7.05 7.91 15.63
N GLU A 163 6.35 7.67 16.73
CA GLU A 163 6.35 6.39 17.44
C GLU A 163 5.04 5.65 17.15
N GLU A 164 5.12 4.53 16.46
CA GLU A 164 3.99 3.69 16.10
C GLU A 164 3.94 2.49 17.02
N TYR A 165 2.78 2.26 17.65
CA TYR A 165 2.59 1.21 18.64
C TYR A 165 1.67 0.13 18.08
N TYR A 166 2.21 -1.06 17.96
CA TYR A 166 1.51 -2.25 17.49
C TYR A 166 1.38 -3.27 18.63
N LEU A 167 0.33 -4.10 18.56
CA LEU A 167 0.21 -5.31 19.35
C LEU A 167 0.45 -6.51 18.43
N ASP A 168 1.38 -7.38 18.82
CA ASP A 168 1.56 -8.67 18.14
C ASP A 168 0.47 -9.69 18.55
N GLU A 169 0.40 -10.81 17.83
CA GLU A 169 -0.52 -11.94 18.06
C GLU A 169 -0.56 -12.45 19.52
N GLN A 170 0.50 -12.21 20.31
CA GLN A 170 0.64 -12.67 21.70
C GLN A 170 0.35 -11.56 22.73
N GLY A 171 -0.08 -10.38 22.28
CA GLY A 171 -0.30 -9.20 23.10
C GLY A 171 0.99 -8.48 23.50
N GLY A 172 2.12 -8.82 22.87
CA GLY A 172 3.39 -8.12 23.00
C GLY A 172 3.35 -6.78 22.29
N GLN A 173 3.97 -5.75 22.89
CA GLN A 173 4.03 -4.42 22.30
C GLN A 173 5.26 -4.29 21.40
N LYS A 174 5.02 -3.96 20.13
CA LYS A 174 6.05 -3.61 19.16
C LYS A 174 5.99 -2.12 18.88
N ILE A 175 7.15 -1.46 18.89
CA ILE A 175 7.26 -0.02 18.67
C ILE A 175 8.18 0.23 17.48
N ILE A 176 7.66 0.91 16.45
CA ILE A 176 8.46 1.43 15.35
C ILE A 176 8.69 2.92 15.59
N ARG A 177 9.92 3.39 15.31
CA ARG A 177 10.27 4.80 15.42
C ARG A 177 10.82 5.30 14.11
N THR A 178 10.18 6.32 13.56
CA THR A 178 10.59 6.97 12.32
C THR A 178 10.95 8.42 12.63
N ILE A 179 12.13 8.84 12.18
CA ILE A 179 12.54 10.25 12.24
C ILE A 179 12.19 10.87 10.91
N MET A 180 11.47 11.99 10.94
CA MET A 180 11.13 12.75 9.75
C MET A 180 11.69 14.16 9.90
N ASP A 181 12.63 14.49 9.02
CA ASP A 181 13.21 15.83 8.97
C ASP A 181 12.26 16.80 8.30
N TYR A 182 12.22 18.03 8.81
CA TYR A 182 11.53 19.11 8.12
C TYR A 182 12.43 19.64 7.00
N ILE A 183 11.98 19.45 5.75
CA ILE A 183 12.62 20.03 4.57
C ILE A 183 11.77 21.21 4.10
N PRO A 184 12.32 22.43 4.02
CA PRO A 184 11.58 23.58 3.48
C PRO A 184 10.98 23.26 2.10
N GLU A 185 9.76 23.75 1.86
CA GLU A 185 9.02 23.55 0.59
C GLU A 185 8.55 22.12 0.31
N GLN A 186 8.79 21.16 1.22
CA GLN A 186 8.18 19.83 1.17
C GLN A 186 7.04 19.71 2.16
N GLU A 187 5.93 19.12 1.72
CA GLU A 187 4.83 18.76 2.61
C GLU A 187 5.27 17.60 3.51
N LEU A 188 5.27 17.82 4.82
CA LEU A 188 5.50 16.76 5.78
C LEU A 188 4.15 16.09 6.08
N LYS A 189 4.01 14.81 5.73
CA LYS A 189 2.79 14.03 5.96
C LYS A 189 3.11 12.68 6.57
N TYR A 190 2.30 12.24 7.53
CA TYR A 190 2.37 10.90 8.11
C TYR A 190 1.17 10.09 7.65
N GLY A 191 1.41 8.88 7.14
CA GLY A 191 0.35 7.93 6.78
C GLY A 191 -0.01 7.06 7.97
N TYR A 192 -1.26 7.15 8.42
CA TYR A 192 -1.83 6.29 9.46
C TYR A 192 -2.60 5.15 8.79
N ILE A 193 -2.24 3.90 9.09
CA ILE A 193 -2.94 2.73 8.55
C ILE A 193 -4.19 2.45 9.39
N VAL A 194 -5.35 2.40 8.74
CA VAL A 194 -6.65 2.00 9.32
C VAL A 194 -7.19 0.79 8.58
N PHE A 195 -7.92 -0.09 9.28
CA PHE A 195 -8.56 -1.24 8.66
C PHE A 195 -10.05 -0.96 8.46
N ASP A 196 -10.59 -1.32 7.31
CA ASP A 196 -12.04 -1.30 7.15
C ASP A 196 -12.72 -2.48 7.87
N ALA A 197 -14.06 -2.50 7.83
CA ALA A 197 -14.86 -3.54 8.47
C ALA A 197 -14.58 -4.97 7.96
N HIS A 198 -13.86 -5.11 6.83
CA HIS A 198 -13.47 -6.40 6.28
C HIS A 198 -12.01 -6.76 6.63
N GLY A 199 -11.28 -5.91 7.35
CA GLY A 199 -9.87 -6.15 7.70
C GLY A 199 -8.90 -5.79 6.58
N ILE A 200 -9.29 -4.95 5.62
CA ILE A 200 -8.39 -4.47 4.56
C ILE A 200 -7.86 -3.08 4.95
N ALA A 201 -6.55 -2.92 4.86
CA ALA A 201 -5.92 -1.65 5.17
C ALA A 201 -6.28 -0.55 4.15
N THR A 202 -6.44 0.65 4.67
CA THR A 202 -6.39 1.94 3.97
C THR A 202 -5.50 2.89 4.74
N SER A 203 -5.07 3.97 4.08
CA SER A 203 -4.27 5.01 4.73
C SER A 203 -5.04 6.32 4.84
N GLU A 204 -4.95 6.92 6.01
CA GLU A 204 -5.29 8.32 6.23
C GLU A 204 -4.01 9.14 6.39
N PHE A 205 -4.00 10.37 5.89
CA PHE A 205 -2.81 11.22 5.92
C PHE A 205 -2.99 12.38 6.89
N VAL A 206 -2.05 12.47 7.83
CA VAL A 206 -1.94 13.57 8.78
C VAL A 206 -0.90 14.55 8.25
N ARG A 207 -1.32 15.74 7.84
CA ARG A 207 -0.41 16.81 7.42
C ARG A 207 0.25 17.44 8.64
N MET A 208 1.51 17.79 8.51
CA MET A 208 2.29 18.43 9.57
C MET A 208 2.89 19.72 9.03
N ASN A 209 2.33 20.85 9.48
CA ASN A 209 2.72 22.17 8.98
C ASN A 209 3.32 22.99 10.11
N LYS A 210 4.45 23.65 9.86
CA LYS A 210 4.97 24.63 10.81
C LYS A 210 3.99 25.79 10.96
N SER A 211 3.68 26.12 12.21
CA SER A 211 3.03 27.38 12.54
C SER A 211 3.95 28.55 12.14
N ALA A 212 3.36 29.55 11.49
CA ALA A 212 4.04 30.77 11.04
C ALA A 212 4.49 31.65 12.21
#